data_AF-A0A7V1Z7H4-F1
#
_entry.id   AF-A0A7V1Z7H4-F1
#
_cell.length_a   1.000
_cell.length_b   1.000
_cell.length_c   1.000
_cell.angle_alpha   90.00
_cell.angle_beta   90.00
_cell.angle_gamma   90.00
#
_symmetry.space_group_name_H-M   'P 1'
#
loop_
_entity.id
_entity.type
_entity.pdbx_description
1 polymer ?
#
loop_
_entity_poly.entity_id
_entity_poly.type
_entity_poly.pdbx_seq_one_letter_code
_entity_poly.pdbx_strand_id
1 'polypeptide(L)'
;MARVEEIVGKIRGVLESGDLRATEELVQLAQQFKEVSEAALRRLQRCDEYLLQGRYPEAIHLASEPPALLELISALNFPEAQAWQDVILMYNWPAAPRISMEQAAQLNIAFGIYPNVEPVFKRYRQLCLTGGPLAERLQVLREIETRLGRVYPAIDGQIRELETERLKTLGAELQLAIQRNEPEKVKALYAELTDPRWRTPVPQHLLQMATLYMQNLQVQELRQHLDRVGQRLKKAMMQRDFTAGQQLFQEWNQLAMQLGLSPADELWMRYRQPLDWVRELSEVYAVANKPDVTTEELAAYEEVIFRWRKCLPAYLEQIYERALEEAQTVETRWRQTVVAISVLVCLVLVVVVLYFLTR
;
A
#
# COMPACT_ATOMS: atom_id res chain seq x y z
N MET A 1 -47.40 -24.33 10.46
CA MET A 1 -47.36 -23.93 11.87
C MET A 1 -48.51 -24.53 12.65
N ALA A 2 -49.78 -24.19 12.37
CA ALA A 2 -50.95 -24.73 13.08
C ALA A 2 -50.95 -26.26 13.33
N ARG A 3 -50.63 -27.07 12.31
CA ARG A 3 -50.54 -28.55 12.46
C ARG A 3 -49.50 -29.01 13.48
N VAL A 4 -48.37 -28.31 13.59
CA VAL A 4 -47.27 -28.70 14.49
C VAL A 4 -47.58 -28.28 15.92
N GLU A 5 -48.15 -27.09 16.09
CA GLU A 5 -48.66 -26.62 17.39
C GLU A 5 -49.78 -27.53 17.91
N GLU A 6 -50.65 -28.03 17.04
CA GLU A 6 -51.68 -29.01 17.40
C GLU A 6 -51.06 -30.34 17.89
N ILE A 7 -50.05 -30.86 17.17
CA ILE A 7 -49.34 -32.08 17.57
C ILE A 7 -48.66 -31.90 18.93
N VAL A 8 -47.91 -30.81 19.11
CA VAL A 8 -47.22 -30.50 20.37
C VAL A 8 -48.22 -30.27 21.52
N GLY A 9 -49.34 -29.60 21.25
CA GLY A 9 -50.42 -29.40 22.22
C GLY A 9 -51.06 -30.71 22.66
N LYS A 10 -51.32 -31.64 21.72
CA LYS A 10 -51.81 -32.99 22.04
C LYS A 10 -50.81 -33.78 22.88
N ILE A 11 -49.51 -33.71 22.55
CA ILE A 11 -48.46 -34.38 23.33
C ILE A 11 -48.45 -33.85 24.77
N ARG A 12 -48.49 -32.53 24.97
CA ARG A 12 -48.55 -31.93 26.31
C ARG A 12 -49.79 -32.38 27.07
N GLY A 13 -50.97 -32.35 26.43
CA GLY A 13 -52.21 -32.79 27.06
C GLY A 13 -52.16 -34.26 27.51
N VAL A 14 -51.55 -35.14 26.72
CA VAL A 14 -51.34 -36.55 27.09
C VAL A 14 -50.42 -36.66 28.30
N LEU A 15 -49.28 -35.97 28.28
CA LEU A 15 -48.31 -36.00 29.38
C LEU A 15 -48.87 -35.43 30.69
N GLU A 16 -49.67 -34.36 30.61
CA GLU A 16 -50.33 -33.73 31.76
C GLU A 16 -51.44 -34.61 32.34
N SER A 17 -52.20 -35.32 31.49
CA SER A 17 -53.28 -36.21 31.93
C SER A 17 -52.79 -37.43 32.73
N GLY A 18 -51.54 -37.85 32.50
CA GLY A 18 -50.96 -39.05 33.09
C GLY A 18 -51.52 -40.37 32.54
N ASP A 19 -52.49 -40.36 31.64
CA ASP A 19 -53.02 -41.57 31.00
C ASP A 19 -52.14 -41.96 29.80
N LEU A 20 -51.06 -42.69 30.10
CA LEU A 20 -50.06 -43.09 29.12
C LEU A 20 -50.34 -44.45 28.47
N ARG A 21 -51.56 -45.01 28.60
CA ARG A 21 -51.87 -46.33 28.04
C ARG A 21 -51.63 -46.35 26.53
N ALA A 22 -50.98 -47.40 26.02
CA ALA A 22 -50.72 -47.58 24.59
C ALA A 22 -52.03 -47.73 23.79
N THR A 23 -52.57 -46.60 23.32
CA THR A 23 -53.71 -46.52 22.41
C THR A 23 -53.24 -46.29 20.99
N GLU A 24 -54.09 -46.64 20.01
CA GLU A 24 -53.81 -46.39 18.59
C GLU A 24 -53.62 -44.89 18.31
N GLU A 25 -54.35 -44.03 19.01
CA GLU A 25 -54.23 -42.56 18.88
C GLU A 25 -52.85 -42.05 19.31
N LEU A 26 -52.26 -42.59 20.39
CA LEU A 26 -50.91 -42.21 20.82
C LEU A 26 -49.83 -42.69 19.85
N VAL A 27 -50.00 -43.89 19.28
CA VAL A 27 -49.10 -44.41 18.25
C VAL A 27 -49.14 -43.51 17.01
N GLN A 28 -50.34 -43.10 16.58
CA GLN A 28 -50.52 -42.15 15.47
C GLN A 28 -49.89 -40.78 15.79
N LEU A 29 -50.05 -40.28 17.01
CA LEU A 29 -49.45 -39.03 17.46
C LEU A 29 -47.91 -39.08 17.45
N ALA A 30 -47.32 -40.17 17.93
CA ALA A 30 -45.87 -40.41 17.90
C ALA A 30 -45.35 -40.45 16.45
N GLN A 31 -46.06 -41.13 15.55
CA GLN A 31 -45.72 -41.20 14.14
C GLN A 31 -45.80 -39.80 13.47
N GLN A 32 -46.86 -39.03 13.73
CA GLN A 32 -46.99 -37.66 13.21
C GLN A 32 -45.87 -36.75 13.70
N PHE A 33 -45.51 -36.84 14.98
CA PHE A 33 -44.40 -36.06 15.55
C PHE A 33 -43.05 -36.43 14.91
N LYS A 34 -42.81 -37.72 14.70
CA LYS A 34 -41.63 -38.23 14.00
C LYS A 34 -41.54 -37.68 12.57
N GLU A 35 -42.61 -37.77 11.80
CA GLU A 35 -42.63 -37.32 10.40
C GLU A 35 -42.31 -35.84 10.26
N VAL A 36 -42.89 -35.00 11.13
CA VAL A 36 -42.61 -33.56 11.14
C VAL A 36 -41.17 -33.28 11.55
N SER A 37 -40.66 -33.97 12.57
CA SER A 37 -39.27 -33.83 13.03
C SER A 37 -38.26 -34.24 11.96
N GLU A 38 -38.52 -35.33 11.23
CA GLU A 38 -37.70 -35.77 10.11
C GLU A 38 -37.71 -34.77 8.94
N ALA A 39 -38.89 -34.24 8.61
CA ALA A 39 -38.99 -33.23 7.55
C ALA A 39 -38.22 -31.95 7.91
N ALA A 40 -38.33 -31.50 9.17
CA ALA A 40 -37.58 -30.36 9.67
C ALA A 40 -36.07 -30.62 9.62
N LEU A 41 -35.62 -31.79 10.08
CA LEU A 41 -34.20 -32.17 10.06
C LEU A 41 -33.63 -32.21 8.64
N ARG A 42 -34.31 -32.88 7.70
CA ARG A 42 -33.87 -32.94 6.29
C ARG A 42 -33.73 -31.55 5.68
N ARG A 43 -34.65 -30.64 6.01
CA ARG A 43 -34.61 -29.25 5.53
C ARG A 43 -33.47 -28.47 6.16
N LEU A 44 -33.23 -28.64 7.47
CA LEU A 44 -32.09 -28.03 8.17
C LEU A 44 -30.75 -28.50 7.60
N GLN A 45 -30.60 -29.80 7.34
CA GLN A 45 -29.40 -30.37 6.73
C GLN A 45 -29.12 -29.78 5.35
N ARG A 46 -30.14 -29.61 4.51
CA ARG A 46 -29.98 -28.94 3.20
C ARG A 46 -29.59 -27.46 3.34
N CYS A 47 -30.15 -26.74 4.32
CA CYS A 47 -29.73 -25.38 4.60
C CYS A 47 -28.25 -25.34 5.01
N ASP A 48 -27.80 -26.26 5.86
CA ASP A 48 -26.41 -26.40 6.29
C ASP A 48 -25.48 -26.68 5.10
N GLU A 49 -25.85 -27.63 4.23
CA GLU A 49 -25.14 -27.91 2.98
C GLU A 49 -24.99 -26.67 2.09
N TYR A 50 -26.07 -25.89 1.93
CA TYR A 50 -26.02 -24.63 1.17
C TYR A 50 -25.10 -23.59 1.81
N LEU A 51 -25.14 -23.45 3.14
CA LEU A 51 -24.24 -22.53 3.84
C LEU A 51 -22.77 -22.94 3.69
N LEU A 52 -22.46 -24.24 3.78
CA LEU A 52 -21.12 -24.77 3.54
C LEU A 52 -20.65 -24.55 2.09
N GLN A 53 -21.58 -24.61 1.13
CA GLN A 53 -21.34 -24.29 -0.27
C GLN A 53 -21.31 -22.78 -0.58
N GLY A 54 -21.44 -21.90 0.44
CA GLY A 54 -21.50 -20.44 0.24
C GLY A 54 -22.77 -19.94 -0.47
N ARG A 55 -23.80 -20.79 -0.60
CA ARG A 55 -25.10 -20.54 -1.23
C ARG A 55 -26.09 -19.95 -0.23
N TYR A 56 -25.72 -18.78 0.31
CA TYR A 56 -26.51 -18.05 1.30
C TYR A 56 -27.95 -17.75 0.87
N PRO A 57 -28.19 -17.18 -0.33
CA PRO A 57 -29.55 -16.91 -0.79
C PRO A 57 -30.45 -18.15 -0.80
N GLU A 58 -29.92 -19.29 -1.23
CA GLU A 58 -30.64 -20.56 -1.34
C GLU A 58 -30.93 -21.16 0.04
N ALA A 59 -29.99 -21.08 0.99
CA ALA A 59 -30.21 -21.52 2.37
C ALA A 59 -31.31 -20.69 3.06
N ILE A 60 -31.25 -19.37 2.92
CA ILE A 60 -32.22 -18.45 3.53
C ILE A 60 -33.60 -18.63 2.90
N HIS A 61 -33.67 -18.69 1.57
CA HIS A 61 -34.93 -18.95 0.88
C HIS A 61 -35.54 -20.29 1.31
N LEU A 62 -34.75 -21.37 1.27
CA LEU A 62 -35.19 -22.69 1.69
C LEU A 62 -35.64 -22.68 3.14
N ALA A 63 -35.03 -21.93 4.06
CA ALA A 63 -35.45 -21.84 5.45
C ALA A 63 -36.71 -20.97 5.67
N SER A 64 -36.98 -20.02 4.77
CA SER A 64 -38.13 -19.12 4.82
C SER A 64 -39.41 -19.69 4.19
N GLU A 65 -39.33 -20.74 3.38
CA GLU A 65 -40.54 -21.40 2.82
C GLU A 65 -41.53 -21.79 3.94
N PRO A 66 -42.85 -21.65 3.75
CA PRO A 66 -43.82 -21.95 4.79
C PRO A 66 -43.91 -23.46 5.07
N PRO A 67 -43.93 -23.91 6.34
CA PRO A 67 -43.72 -23.11 7.56
C PRO A 67 -42.25 -22.72 7.75
N ALA A 68 -41.99 -21.50 8.26
CA ALA A 68 -40.63 -21.03 8.51
C ALA A 68 -39.86 -22.02 9.39
N LEU A 69 -38.66 -22.42 8.95
CA LEU A 69 -37.94 -23.55 9.55
C LEU A 69 -37.53 -23.29 11.00
N LEU A 70 -37.09 -22.07 11.32
CA LEU A 70 -36.66 -21.73 12.69
C LEU A 70 -37.83 -21.74 13.67
N GLU A 71 -39.01 -21.26 13.25
CA GLU A 71 -40.24 -21.35 14.05
C GLU A 71 -40.67 -22.81 14.24
N LEU A 72 -40.59 -23.61 13.17
CA LEU A 72 -40.87 -25.04 13.21
C LEU A 72 -39.96 -25.77 14.22
N ILE A 73 -38.65 -25.51 14.18
CA ILE A 73 -37.68 -26.10 15.12
C ILE A 73 -37.97 -25.64 16.55
N SER A 74 -38.26 -24.35 16.75
CA SER A 74 -38.63 -23.83 18.08
C SER A 74 -39.88 -24.49 18.64
N ALA A 75 -40.89 -24.76 17.81
CA ALA A 75 -42.11 -25.44 18.23
C ALA A 75 -41.86 -26.92 18.60
N LEU A 76 -40.98 -27.59 17.86
CA LEU A 76 -40.57 -28.98 18.15
C LEU A 76 -39.67 -29.09 19.39
N ASN A 77 -38.98 -28.01 19.77
CA ASN A 77 -38.14 -27.94 20.96
C ASN A 77 -38.92 -27.40 22.18
N PHE A 78 -39.82 -28.22 22.72
CA PHE A 78 -40.62 -27.89 23.90
C PHE A 78 -40.09 -28.56 25.19
N PRO A 79 -40.39 -28.02 26.39
CA PRO A 79 -39.85 -28.53 27.65
C PRO A 79 -40.13 -30.01 27.92
N GLU A 80 -41.34 -30.46 27.55
CA GLU A 80 -41.79 -31.83 27.78
C GLU A 80 -41.26 -32.83 26.73
N ALA A 81 -40.44 -32.39 25.76
CA ALA A 81 -39.98 -33.23 24.65
C ALA A 81 -39.16 -34.43 25.10
N GLN A 82 -38.39 -34.32 26.20
CA GLN A 82 -37.65 -35.44 26.76
C GLN A 82 -38.59 -36.48 27.38
N ALA A 83 -39.58 -36.04 28.16
CA ALA A 83 -40.59 -36.94 28.73
C ALA A 83 -41.37 -37.67 27.64
N TRP A 84 -41.67 -36.99 26.52
CA TRP A 84 -42.27 -37.64 25.35
C TRP A 84 -41.36 -38.70 24.72
N GLN A 85 -40.05 -38.45 24.62
CA GLN A 85 -39.09 -39.44 24.15
C GLN A 85 -39.04 -40.68 25.06
N ASP A 86 -39.14 -40.48 26.37
CA ASP A 86 -39.14 -41.58 27.34
C ASP A 86 -40.40 -42.45 27.18
N VAL A 87 -41.56 -41.85 26.89
CA VAL A 87 -42.80 -42.59 26.57
C VAL A 87 -42.67 -43.38 25.27
N ILE A 88 -42.13 -42.76 24.22
CA ILE A 88 -41.84 -43.44 22.95
C ILE A 88 -40.92 -44.65 23.16
N LEU A 89 -39.87 -44.48 23.97
CA LEU A 89 -38.91 -45.55 24.28
C LEU A 89 -39.56 -46.66 25.10
N MET A 90 -40.36 -46.32 26.11
CA MET A 90 -41.06 -47.27 26.97
C MET A 90 -41.95 -48.23 26.17
N TYR A 91 -42.62 -47.73 25.13
CA TYR A 91 -43.47 -48.53 24.25
C TYR A 91 -42.76 -49.07 23.00
N ASN A 92 -41.45 -48.83 22.86
CA ASN A 92 -40.65 -49.21 21.70
C ASN A 92 -41.25 -48.70 20.36
N TRP A 93 -41.81 -47.49 20.38
CA TRP A 93 -42.30 -46.82 19.18
C TRP A 93 -41.15 -46.18 18.40
N PRO A 94 -41.33 -45.89 17.10
CA PRO A 94 -40.31 -45.22 16.31
C PRO A 94 -39.97 -43.83 16.85
N ALA A 95 -38.74 -43.65 17.32
CA ALA A 95 -38.27 -42.36 17.83
C ALA A 95 -38.13 -41.31 16.73
N ALA A 96 -38.52 -40.07 17.07
CA ALA A 96 -38.23 -38.90 16.25
C ALA A 96 -36.72 -38.61 16.26
N PRO A 97 -36.13 -38.16 15.13
CA PRO A 97 -34.73 -37.81 15.12
C PRO A 97 -34.48 -36.53 15.94
N ARG A 98 -33.30 -36.44 16.56
CA ARG A 98 -32.89 -35.25 17.31
C ARG A 98 -32.45 -34.16 16.33
N ILE A 99 -33.04 -32.98 16.47
CA ILE A 99 -32.66 -31.79 15.70
C ILE A 99 -31.49 -31.10 16.42
N SER A 100 -30.42 -30.81 15.69
CA SER A 100 -29.27 -30.09 16.24
C SER A 100 -29.61 -28.61 16.44
N MET A 101 -29.67 -28.18 17.70
CA MET A 101 -29.89 -26.76 18.04
C MET A 101 -28.70 -25.89 17.63
N GLU A 102 -27.50 -26.48 17.51
CA GLU A 102 -26.31 -25.78 16.99
C GLU A 102 -26.49 -25.44 15.51
N GLN A 103 -26.95 -26.38 14.69
CA GLN A 103 -27.24 -26.12 13.27
C GLN A 103 -28.34 -25.05 13.10
N ALA A 104 -29.39 -25.12 13.93
CA ALA A 104 -30.44 -24.10 13.94
C ALA A 104 -29.88 -22.71 14.34
N ALA A 105 -28.98 -22.64 15.32
CA ALA A 105 -28.32 -21.41 15.73
C ALA A 105 -27.42 -20.85 14.60
N GLN A 106 -26.66 -21.70 13.90
CA GLN A 106 -25.85 -21.28 12.75
C GLN A 106 -26.73 -20.72 11.62
N LEU A 107 -27.86 -21.36 11.33
CA LEU A 107 -28.84 -20.85 10.37
C LEU A 107 -29.42 -19.50 10.82
N ASN A 108 -29.74 -19.34 12.11
CA ASN A 108 -30.22 -18.07 12.64
C ASN A 108 -29.17 -16.94 12.54
N ILE A 109 -27.90 -17.24 12.78
CA ILE A 109 -26.79 -16.30 12.53
C ILE A 109 -26.75 -15.92 11.05
N ALA A 110 -26.93 -16.87 10.14
CA ALA A 110 -26.98 -16.59 8.71
C ALA A 110 -28.13 -15.63 8.34
N PHE A 111 -29.31 -15.77 8.97
CA PHE A 111 -30.41 -14.81 8.82
C PHE A 111 -30.04 -13.39 9.28
N GLY A 112 -29.26 -13.27 10.36
CA GLY A 112 -28.80 -11.97 10.85
C GLY A 112 -27.78 -11.29 9.92
N ILE A 113 -26.92 -12.07 9.26
CA ILE A 113 -25.85 -11.54 8.39
C ILE A 113 -26.37 -11.28 6.98
N TYR A 114 -27.22 -12.15 6.44
CA TYR A 114 -27.58 -12.17 5.02
C TYR A 114 -28.12 -10.84 4.46
N PRO A 115 -29.01 -10.09 5.12
CA PRO A 115 -29.51 -8.80 4.61
C PRO A 115 -28.40 -7.80 4.27
N ASN A 116 -27.29 -7.83 5.00
CA ASN A 116 -26.14 -6.94 4.78
C ASN A 116 -25.28 -7.36 3.57
N VAL A 117 -25.36 -8.62 3.15
CA VAL A 117 -24.55 -9.21 2.07
C VAL A 117 -25.37 -9.44 0.80
N GLU A 118 -26.70 -9.55 0.91
CA GLU A 118 -27.62 -9.79 -0.20
C GLU A 118 -27.41 -8.84 -1.40
N PRO A 119 -27.26 -7.50 -1.22
CA PRO A 119 -27.01 -6.60 -2.35
C PRO A 119 -25.72 -6.95 -3.11
N VAL A 120 -24.69 -7.43 -2.39
CA VAL A 120 -23.40 -7.81 -2.97
C VAL A 120 -23.51 -9.13 -3.73
N PHE A 121 -24.25 -10.11 -3.21
CA PHE A 121 -24.58 -11.34 -3.94
C PHE A 121 -25.37 -11.06 -5.22
N LYS A 122 -26.35 -10.13 -5.18
CA LYS A 122 -27.11 -9.70 -6.37
C LYS A 122 -26.19 -9.08 -7.42
N ARG A 123 -25.28 -8.19 -7.00
CA ARG A 123 -24.27 -7.59 -7.88
C ARG A 123 -23.36 -8.66 -8.51
N TYR A 124 -22.87 -9.61 -7.72
CA TYR A 124 -22.03 -10.71 -8.22
C TYR A 124 -22.78 -11.53 -9.28
N ARG A 125 -24.02 -11.92 -9.00
CA ARG A 125 -24.86 -12.67 -9.94
C ARG A 125 -25.07 -11.89 -11.24
N GLN A 126 -25.35 -10.60 -11.15
CA GLN A 126 -25.49 -9.73 -12.32
C GLN A 126 -24.21 -9.73 -13.17
N LEU A 127 -23.04 -9.51 -12.55
CA LEU A 127 -21.75 -9.54 -13.25
C LEU A 127 -21.49 -10.90 -13.93
N CYS A 128 -21.83 -12.00 -13.27
CA CYS A 128 -21.70 -13.34 -13.87
C CYS A 128 -22.61 -13.51 -15.10
N LEU A 129 -23.86 -13.07 -15.01
CA LEU A 129 -24.83 -13.18 -16.11
C LEU A 129 -24.49 -12.29 -17.31
N THR A 130 -23.94 -11.08 -17.06
CA THR A 130 -23.56 -10.14 -18.12
C THR A 130 -22.16 -10.39 -18.66
N GLY A 131 -21.43 -11.38 -18.15
CA GLY A 131 -20.02 -11.60 -18.52
C GLY A 131 -19.11 -10.42 -18.14
N GLY A 132 -19.36 -9.78 -17.00
CA GLY A 132 -18.60 -8.63 -16.53
C GLY A 132 -17.11 -8.94 -16.27
N PRO A 133 -16.25 -7.90 -16.19
CA PRO A 133 -14.80 -8.07 -16.07
C PRO A 133 -14.39 -8.94 -14.89
N LEU A 134 -13.35 -9.77 -15.08
CA LEU A 134 -12.85 -10.67 -14.04
C LEU A 134 -12.42 -9.93 -12.76
N ALA A 135 -11.75 -8.77 -12.92
CA ALA A 135 -11.32 -7.93 -11.80
C ALA A 135 -12.50 -7.47 -10.93
N GLU A 136 -13.60 -7.04 -11.55
CA GLU A 136 -14.81 -6.64 -10.83
C GLU A 136 -15.47 -7.81 -10.11
N ARG A 137 -15.57 -8.98 -10.77
CA ARG A 137 -16.11 -10.19 -10.16
C ARG A 137 -15.29 -10.63 -8.94
N LEU A 138 -13.96 -10.58 -9.04
CA LEU A 138 -13.04 -10.85 -7.93
C LEU A 138 -13.22 -9.87 -6.77
N GLN A 139 -13.33 -8.57 -7.06
CA GLN A 139 -13.56 -7.55 -6.05
C GLN A 139 -14.85 -7.83 -5.27
N VAL A 140 -15.94 -8.15 -5.98
CA VAL A 140 -17.24 -8.42 -5.35
C VAL A 140 -17.20 -9.70 -4.51
N LEU A 141 -16.52 -10.77 -4.95
CA LEU A 141 -16.37 -11.98 -4.12
C LEU A 141 -15.56 -11.74 -2.85
N ARG A 142 -14.45 -10.99 -2.94
CA ARG A 142 -13.65 -10.60 -1.77
C ARG A 142 -14.46 -9.73 -0.81
N GLU A 143 -15.32 -8.86 -1.34
CA GLU A 143 -16.27 -8.07 -0.54
C GLU A 143 -17.30 -8.97 0.16
N ILE A 144 -17.86 -9.97 -0.52
CA ILE A 144 -18.77 -10.96 0.07
C ILE A 144 -18.09 -11.65 1.25
N GLU A 145 -16.89 -12.20 1.05
CA GLU A 145 -16.17 -12.89 2.12
C GLU A 145 -15.87 -11.96 3.31
N THR A 146 -15.44 -10.73 3.03
CA THR A 146 -15.17 -9.72 4.06
C THR A 146 -16.42 -9.43 4.91
N ARG A 147 -17.58 -9.22 4.25
CA ARG A 147 -18.84 -8.95 4.96
C ARG A 147 -19.39 -10.17 5.72
N LEU A 148 -19.08 -11.38 5.26
CA LEU A 148 -19.41 -12.61 5.99
C LEU A 148 -18.50 -12.86 7.19
N GLY A 149 -17.32 -12.22 7.25
CA GLY A 149 -16.40 -12.28 8.39
C GLY A 149 -15.68 -13.62 8.59
N ARG A 150 -15.79 -14.56 7.65
CA ARG A 150 -15.06 -15.84 7.66
C ARG A 150 -14.80 -16.35 6.24
N VAL A 151 -13.79 -17.19 6.09
CA VAL A 151 -13.44 -17.84 4.82
C VAL A 151 -14.32 -19.07 4.62
N TYR A 152 -14.99 -19.15 3.48
CA TYR A 152 -15.79 -20.31 3.09
C TYR A 152 -15.06 -21.07 1.98
N PRO A 153 -14.89 -22.39 2.08
CA PRO A 153 -14.19 -23.17 1.06
C PRO A 153 -14.75 -22.98 -0.36
N ALA A 154 -16.06 -22.86 -0.50
CA ALA A 154 -16.69 -22.65 -1.81
C ALA A 154 -16.44 -21.27 -2.41
N ILE A 155 -16.40 -20.22 -1.58
CA ILE A 155 -16.07 -18.85 -2.03
C ILE A 155 -14.57 -18.76 -2.33
N ASP A 156 -13.73 -19.36 -1.48
CA ASP A 156 -12.28 -19.46 -1.70
C ASP A 156 -11.95 -20.15 -3.02
N GLY A 157 -12.60 -21.28 -3.31
CA GLY A 157 -12.47 -21.99 -4.58
C GLY A 157 -12.80 -21.10 -5.78
N GLN A 158 -13.95 -20.40 -5.75
CA GLN A 158 -14.34 -19.47 -6.81
C GLN A 158 -13.36 -18.31 -6.98
N ILE A 159 -12.84 -17.76 -5.88
CA ILE A 159 -11.81 -16.71 -5.93
C ILE A 159 -10.55 -17.25 -6.63
N ARG A 160 -10.04 -18.42 -6.24
CA ARG A 160 -8.84 -19.02 -6.84
C ARG A 160 -9.01 -19.33 -8.33
N GLU A 161 -10.18 -19.81 -8.73
CA GLU A 161 -10.52 -20.07 -10.14
C GLU A 161 -10.50 -18.77 -10.96
N LEU A 162 -11.18 -17.73 -10.49
CA LEU A 162 -11.20 -16.42 -11.16
C LEU A 162 -9.82 -15.75 -11.15
N GLU A 163 -9.05 -15.90 -10.08
CA GLU A 163 -7.67 -15.41 -9.99
C GLU A 163 -6.78 -16.08 -11.03
N THR A 164 -6.91 -17.40 -11.18
CA THR A 164 -6.15 -18.17 -12.18
C THR A 164 -6.45 -17.67 -13.59
N GLU A 165 -7.72 -17.43 -13.92
CA GLU A 165 -8.09 -16.88 -15.23
C GLU A 165 -7.63 -15.42 -15.38
N ARG A 166 -7.75 -14.60 -14.33
CA ARG A 166 -7.30 -13.20 -14.37
C ARG A 166 -5.79 -13.12 -14.64
N LEU A 167 -4.97 -13.94 -13.97
CA LEU A 167 -3.52 -13.98 -14.17
C LEU A 167 -3.14 -14.33 -15.61
N LYS A 168 -3.89 -15.21 -16.28
CA LYS A 168 -3.69 -15.49 -17.72
C LYS A 168 -3.93 -14.25 -18.58
N THR A 169 -5.02 -13.51 -18.31
CA THR A 169 -5.34 -12.28 -19.05
C THR A 169 -4.37 -11.14 -18.77
N LEU A 170 -3.90 -11.03 -17.52
CA LEU A 170 -2.96 -9.98 -17.09
C LEU A 170 -1.64 -10.03 -17.84
N GLY A 171 -1.14 -11.23 -18.15
CA GLY A 171 0.08 -11.37 -18.94
C GLY A 171 -0.01 -10.73 -20.32
N ALA A 172 -1.10 -11.02 -21.04
CA ALA A 172 -1.36 -10.44 -22.36
C ALA A 172 -1.63 -8.93 -22.29
N GLU A 173 -2.41 -8.47 -21.31
CA GLU A 173 -2.69 -7.05 -21.09
C GLU A 173 -1.42 -6.24 -20.80
N LEU A 174 -0.53 -6.78 -19.94
CA LEU A 174 0.73 -6.15 -19.58
C LEU A 174 1.68 -6.06 -20.78
N GLN A 175 1.84 -7.16 -21.52
CA GLN A 175 2.67 -7.16 -22.72
C GLN A 175 2.17 -6.15 -23.76
N LEU A 176 0.85 -6.08 -23.98
CA LEU A 176 0.26 -5.13 -24.92
C LEU A 176 0.44 -3.67 -24.45
N ALA A 177 0.27 -3.40 -23.16
CA ALA A 177 0.46 -2.07 -22.58
C ALA A 177 1.92 -1.58 -22.72
N ILE A 178 2.88 -2.48 -22.50
CA ILE A 178 4.31 -2.21 -22.71
C ILE A 178 4.59 -1.91 -24.19
N GLN A 179 4.08 -2.72 -25.11
CA GLN A 179 4.28 -2.53 -26.56
C GLN A 179 3.68 -1.22 -27.08
N ARG A 180 2.54 -0.80 -26.52
CA ARG A 180 1.88 0.46 -26.88
C ARG A 180 2.42 1.68 -26.13
N ASN A 181 3.39 1.47 -25.25
CA ASN A 181 3.95 2.51 -24.39
C ASN A 181 2.86 3.25 -23.59
N GLU A 182 1.98 2.50 -22.92
CA GLU A 182 0.88 2.99 -22.08
C GLU A 182 1.30 2.95 -20.58
N PRO A 183 2.11 3.90 -20.07
CA PRO A 183 2.72 3.79 -18.74
C PRO A 183 1.69 3.74 -17.60
N GLU A 184 0.60 4.51 -17.72
CA GLU A 184 -0.45 4.54 -16.70
C GLU A 184 -1.18 3.20 -16.59
N LYS A 185 -1.34 2.49 -17.72
CA LYS A 185 -1.91 1.13 -17.71
C LYS A 185 -0.94 0.13 -17.08
N VAL A 186 0.34 0.22 -17.38
CA VAL A 186 1.35 -0.64 -16.74
C VAL A 186 1.42 -0.40 -15.23
N LYS A 187 1.34 0.86 -14.77
CA LYS A 187 1.24 1.21 -13.35
C LYS A 187 0.04 0.53 -12.68
N ALA A 188 -1.14 0.60 -13.32
CA ALA A 188 -2.35 -0.03 -12.80
C ALA A 188 -2.23 -1.57 -12.74
N LEU A 189 -1.68 -2.20 -13.79
CA LEU A 189 -1.46 -3.65 -13.82
C LEU A 189 -0.39 -4.10 -12.81
N TYR A 190 0.67 -3.32 -12.61
CA TYR A 190 1.68 -3.57 -11.57
C TYR A 190 1.05 -3.52 -10.18
N ALA A 191 0.24 -2.49 -9.90
CA ALA A 191 -0.50 -2.39 -8.64
C ALA A 191 -1.40 -3.61 -8.41
N GLU A 192 -2.13 -4.06 -9.44
CA GLU A 192 -2.95 -5.28 -9.38
C GLU A 192 -2.09 -6.53 -9.09
N LEU A 193 -0.96 -6.71 -9.78
CA LEU A 193 -0.05 -7.86 -9.59
C LEU A 193 0.61 -7.88 -8.19
N THR A 194 0.81 -6.72 -7.56
CA THR A 194 1.40 -6.60 -6.22
C THR A 194 0.40 -6.59 -5.07
N ASP A 195 -0.90 -6.70 -5.36
CA ASP A 195 -1.95 -6.72 -4.34
C ASP A 195 -1.78 -7.93 -3.39
N PRO A 196 -1.67 -7.74 -2.07
CA PRO A 196 -1.48 -8.86 -1.14
C PRO A 196 -2.70 -9.81 -1.04
N ARG A 197 -3.84 -9.47 -1.66
CA ARG A 197 -5.07 -10.26 -1.60
C ARG A 197 -5.12 -11.46 -2.56
N TRP A 198 -4.09 -11.66 -3.40
CA TRP A 198 -3.98 -12.86 -4.23
C TRP A 198 -3.84 -14.13 -3.37
N ARG A 199 -4.70 -15.13 -3.62
CA ARG A 199 -4.60 -16.47 -3.00
C ARG A 199 -3.85 -17.44 -3.88
N THR A 200 -3.96 -17.25 -5.19
CA THR A 200 -3.18 -17.93 -6.21
C THR A 200 -1.85 -17.21 -6.38
N PRO A 201 -0.71 -17.90 -6.33
CA PRO A 201 0.60 -17.25 -6.44
C PRO A 201 0.74 -16.55 -7.79
N VAL A 202 1.09 -15.27 -7.75
CA VAL A 202 1.33 -14.48 -8.96
C VAL A 202 2.59 -15.01 -9.66
N PRO A 203 2.56 -15.28 -10.98
CA PRO A 203 3.72 -15.77 -11.71
C PRO A 203 4.90 -14.79 -11.64
N GLN A 204 6.05 -15.25 -11.18
CA GLN A 204 7.23 -14.41 -10.95
C GLN A 204 7.70 -13.67 -12.21
N HIS A 205 7.58 -14.29 -13.39
CA HIS A 205 7.96 -13.66 -14.65
C HIS A 205 7.10 -12.41 -14.97
N LEU A 206 5.81 -12.41 -14.62
CA LEU A 206 4.94 -11.25 -14.82
C LEU A 206 5.34 -10.10 -13.89
N LEU A 207 5.62 -10.42 -12.62
CA LEU A 207 6.13 -9.45 -11.65
C LEU A 207 7.47 -8.87 -12.09
N GLN A 208 8.42 -9.70 -12.52
CA GLN A 208 9.72 -9.24 -13.02
C GLN A 208 9.57 -8.32 -14.23
N MET A 209 8.74 -8.70 -15.20
CA MET A 209 8.47 -7.89 -16.39
C MET A 209 7.88 -6.52 -16.04
N ALA A 210 6.86 -6.49 -15.16
CA ALA A 210 6.25 -5.25 -14.71
C ALA A 210 7.23 -4.38 -13.90
N THR A 211 8.00 -4.99 -12.98
CA THR A 211 9.00 -4.30 -12.16
C THR A 211 10.09 -3.67 -13.01
N LEU A 212 10.65 -4.40 -13.98
CA LEU A 212 11.68 -3.86 -14.87
C LEU A 212 11.16 -2.68 -15.69
N TYR A 213 9.93 -2.76 -16.20
CA TYR A 213 9.32 -1.64 -16.92
C TYR A 213 9.11 -0.43 -15.99
N MET A 214 8.60 -0.65 -14.78
CA MET A 214 8.38 0.41 -13.77
C MET A 214 9.70 1.09 -13.36
N GLN A 215 10.77 0.32 -13.17
CA GLN A 215 12.11 0.86 -12.89
C GLN A 215 12.63 1.71 -14.06
N ASN A 216 12.47 1.22 -15.30
CA ASN A 216 12.88 1.97 -16.49
C ASN A 216 12.08 3.27 -16.64
N LEU A 217 10.77 3.23 -16.37
CA LEU A 217 9.92 4.42 -16.40
C LEU A 217 10.35 5.43 -15.34
N GLN A 218 10.64 4.99 -14.12
CA GLN A 218 11.15 5.85 -13.05
C GLN A 218 12.50 6.48 -13.43
N VAL A 219 13.42 5.70 -14.02
CA VAL A 219 14.71 6.22 -14.51
C VAL A 219 14.50 7.26 -15.61
N GLN A 220 13.54 7.05 -16.52
CA GLN A 220 13.21 8.02 -17.57
C GLN A 220 12.61 9.31 -16.98
N GLU A 221 11.67 9.20 -16.04
CA GLU A 221 11.07 10.36 -15.34
C GLU A 221 12.15 11.16 -14.59
N LEU A 222 13.05 10.49 -13.88
CA LEU A 222 14.17 11.11 -13.19
C LEU A 222 15.15 11.78 -14.17
N ARG A 223 15.48 11.14 -15.30
CA ARG A 223 16.34 11.74 -16.35
C ARG A 223 15.69 12.98 -16.98
N GLN A 224 14.38 12.94 -17.24
CA GLN A 224 13.64 14.11 -17.73
C GLN A 224 13.63 15.23 -16.69
N HIS A 225 13.46 14.89 -15.41
CA HIS A 225 13.51 15.88 -14.34
C HIS A 225 14.89 16.52 -14.25
N LEU A 226 15.95 15.70 -14.27
CA LEU A 226 17.33 16.16 -14.27
C LEU A 226 17.61 17.08 -15.46
N ASP A 227 17.17 16.75 -16.67
CA ASP A 227 17.31 17.62 -17.85
C ASP A 227 16.63 18.98 -17.65
N ARG A 228 15.41 19.02 -17.08
CA ARG A 228 14.73 20.29 -16.73
C ARG A 228 15.51 21.11 -15.71
N VAL A 229 16.08 20.47 -14.68
CA VAL A 229 16.96 21.14 -13.70
C VAL A 229 18.19 21.70 -14.39
N GLY A 230 18.82 20.94 -15.30
CA GLY A 230 19.95 21.39 -16.11
C GLY A 230 19.63 22.60 -16.99
N GLN A 231 18.46 22.61 -17.64
CA GLN A 231 18.00 23.76 -18.41
C GLN A 231 17.79 25.01 -17.53
N ARG A 232 17.19 24.83 -16.33
CA ARG A 232 17.02 25.92 -15.34
C ARG A 232 18.38 26.42 -14.84
N LEU A 233 19.32 25.51 -14.60
CA LEU A 233 20.68 25.85 -14.15
C LEU A 233 21.43 26.67 -15.21
N LYS A 234 21.34 26.25 -16.49
CA LYS A 234 21.87 27.03 -17.61
C LYS A 234 21.25 28.41 -17.69
N LYS A 235 19.95 28.54 -17.45
CA LYS A 235 19.25 29.83 -17.41
C LYS A 235 19.74 30.71 -16.25
N ALA A 236 19.89 30.16 -15.04
CA ALA A 236 20.42 30.86 -13.88
C ALA A 236 21.83 31.40 -14.15
N MET A 237 22.70 30.60 -14.78
CA MET A 237 24.04 31.01 -15.21
C MET A 237 23.98 32.21 -16.16
N MET A 238 23.14 32.16 -17.21
CA MET A 238 23.00 33.26 -18.17
C MET A 238 22.44 34.53 -17.51
N GLN A 239 21.61 34.39 -16.47
CA GLN A 239 21.03 35.50 -15.72
C GLN A 239 21.92 35.99 -14.57
N ARG A 240 23.08 35.34 -14.34
CA ARG A 240 23.99 35.63 -13.22
C ARG A 240 23.35 35.46 -11.84
N ASP A 241 22.33 34.60 -11.75
CA ASP A 241 21.63 34.30 -10.50
C ASP A 241 22.30 33.10 -9.81
N PHE A 242 23.39 33.38 -9.09
CA PHE A 242 24.17 32.35 -8.44
C PHE A 242 23.44 31.68 -7.28
N THR A 243 22.63 32.43 -6.53
CA THR A 243 21.82 31.85 -5.43
C THR A 243 20.85 30.80 -5.96
N ALA A 244 20.12 31.08 -7.05
CA ALA A 244 19.28 30.07 -7.69
C ALA A 244 20.12 28.93 -8.27
N GLY A 245 21.29 29.23 -8.85
CA GLY A 245 22.24 28.25 -9.34
C GLY A 245 22.68 27.23 -8.28
N GLN A 246 22.99 27.69 -7.06
CA GLN A 246 23.39 26.82 -5.95
C GLN A 246 22.28 25.85 -5.54
N GLN A 247 21.03 26.33 -5.43
CA GLN A 247 19.90 25.47 -5.10
C GLN A 247 19.67 24.40 -6.18
N LEU A 248 19.70 24.80 -7.45
CA LEU A 248 19.56 23.90 -8.59
C LEU A 248 20.71 22.89 -8.70
N PHE A 249 21.93 23.29 -8.33
CA PHE A 249 23.10 22.41 -8.31
C PHE A 249 22.97 21.33 -7.22
N GLN A 250 22.44 21.67 -6.04
CA GLN A 250 22.15 20.70 -4.99
C GLN A 250 21.06 19.70 -5.44
N GLU A 251 19.97 20.20 -6.04
CA GLU A 251 18.91 19.36 -6.61
C GLU A 251 19.46 18.43 -7.70
N TRP A 252 20.30 18.96 -8.60
CA TRP A 252 20.98 18.18 -9.64
C TRP A 252 21.82 17.05 -9.04
N ASN A 253 22.65 17.34 -8.04
CA ASN A 253 23.52 16.32 -7.44
C ASN A 253 22.72 15.22 -6.72
N GLN A 254 21.60 15.57 -6.07
CA GLN A 254 20.72 14.58 -5.45
C GLN A 254 20.11 13.65 -6.51
N LEU A 255 19.59 14.20 -7.61
CA LEU A 255 19.01 13.42 -8.70
C LEU A 255 20.07 12.59 -9.44
N ALA A 256 21.26 13.15 -9.69
CA ALA A 256 22.36 12.45 -10.33
C ALA A 256 22.89 11.28 -9.48
N MET A 257 22.94 11.47 -8.15
CA MET A 257 23.31 10.41 -7.21
C MET A 257 22.26 9.29 -7.20
N GLN A 258 20.97 9.61 -7.18
CA GLN A 258 19.89 8.61 -7.27
C GLN A 258 19.93 7.81 -8.58
N LEU A 259 20.28 8.46 -9.68
CA LEU A 259 20.44 7.83 -10.99
C LEU A 259 21.79 7.09 -11.17
N GLY A 260 22.73 7.24 -10.23
CA GLY A 260 24.08 6.67 -10.33
C GLY A 260 24.85 7.19 -11.55
N LEU A 261 24.66 8.45 -11.94
CA LEU A 261 25.27 8.99 -13.15
C LEU A 261 26.79 9.10 -13.03
N SER A 262 27.49 8.61 -14.05
CA SER A 262 28.91 8.82 -14.24
C SER A 262 29.18 10.20 -14.88
N PRO A 263 30.34 10.83 -14.65
CA PRO A 263 30.75 12.05 -15.36
C PRO A 263 30.82 11.91 -16.89
N ALA A 264 30.85 10.68 -17.41
CA ALA A 264 30.80 10.39 -18.84
C ALA A 264 29.37 10.32 -19.43
N ASP A 265 28.31 10.42 -18.60
CA ASP A 265 26.92 10.41 -19.07
C ASP A 265 26.61 11.65 -19.94
N GLU A 266 25.75 11.47 -20.94
CA GLU A 266 25.38 12.52 -21.89
C GLU A 266 24.78 13.76 -21.21
N LEU A 267 23.93 13.57 -20.18
CA LEU A 267 23.32 14.70 -19.46
C LEU A 267 24.38 15.46 -18.66
N TRP A 268 25.34 14.76 -18.06
CA TRP A 268 26.46 15.39 -17.35
C TRP A 268 27.28 16.26 -18.31
N MET A 269 27.65 15.71 -19.46
CA MET A 269 28.43 16.42 -20.47
C MET A 269 27.68 17.62 -21.05
N ARG A 270 26.37 17.48 -21.28
CA ARG A 270 25.51 18.55 -21.81
C ARG A 270 25.44 19.76 -20.88
N TYR A 271 25.39 19.55 -19.57
CA TYR A 271 25.28 20.62 -18.57
C TYR A 271 26.57 20.89 -17.80
N ARG A 272 27.71 20.38 -18.29
CA ARG A 272 29.02 20.54 -17.65
C ARG A 272 29.35 22.00 -17.34
N GLN A 273 29.15 22.90 -18.30
CA GLN A 273 29.51 24.31 -18.14
C GLN A 273 28.70 25.01 -17.01
N PRO A 274 27.35 24.93 -16.95
CA PRO A 274 26.59 25.44 -15.79
C PRO A 274 26.95 24.79 -14.44
N LEU A 275 27.29 23.50 -14.44
CA LEU A 275 27.70 22.80 -13.21
C LEU A 275 29.07 23.30 -12.72
N ASP A 276 30.04 23.41 -13.63
CA ASP A 276 31.38 23.94 -13.36
C ASP A 276 31.30 25.40 -12.88
N TRP A 277 30.41 26.21 -13.47
CA TRP A 277 30.15 27.60 -13.04
C TRP A 277 29.73 27.69 -11.57
N VAL A 278 28.74 26.90 -11.13
CA VAL A 278 28.30 26.94 -9.72
C VAL A 278 29.39 26.41 -8.78
N ARG A 279 30.05 25.30 -9.16
CA ARG A 279 31.11 24.70 -8.33
C ARG A 279 32.26 25.68 -8.11
N GLU A 280 32.83 26.20 -9.20
CA GLU A 280 33.99 27.08 -9.15
C GLU A 280 33.64 28.41 -8.44
N LEU A 281 32.47 29.01 -8.69
CA LEU A 281 32.07 30.23 -7.98
C LEU A 281 31.72 29.99 -6.50
N SER A 282 31.30 28.78 -6.12
CA SER A 282 31.10 28.44 -4.69
C SER A 282 32.42 28.35 -3.95
N GLU A 283 33.47 27.83 -4.60
CA GLU A 283 34.84 27.82 -4.06
C GLU A 283 35.37 29.25 -3.90
N VAL A 284 35.21 30.09 -4.93
CA VAL A 284 35.57 31.52 -4.86
C VAL A 284 34.86 32.22 -3.70
N TYR A 285 33.54 32.05 -3.58
CA TYR A 285 32.76 32.67 -2.51
C TYR A 285 33.21 32.18 -1.12
N ALA A 286 33.52 30.89 -0.99
CA ALA A 286 34.00 30.33 0.27
C ALA A 286 35.38 30.88 0.66
N VAL A 287 36.30 31.03 -0.31
CA VAL A 287 37.65 31.58 -0.07
C VAL A 287 37.59 33.07 0.22
N ALA A 288 36.84 33.86 -0.55
CA ALA A 288 36.74 35.30 -0.38
C ALA A 288 36.06 35.71 0.95
N ASN A 289 35.27 34.84 1.56
CA ASN A 289 34.66 35.08 2.87
C ASN A 289 35.50 34.58 4.07
N LYS A 290 36.69 34.00 3.84
CA LYS A 290 37.58 33.63 4.96
C LYS A 290 38.14 34.89 5.64
N PRO A 291 38.15 34.96 6.99
CA PRO A 291 38.56 36.17 7.71
C PRO A 291 40.05 36.53 7.55
N ASP A 292 40.91 35.57 7.19
CA ASP A 292 42.37 35.75 7.06
C ASP A 292 42.87 35.30 5.68
N VAL A 293 42.10 35.58 4.62
CA VAL A 293 42.47 35.18 3.26
C VAL A 293 43.72 35.91 2.77
N THR A 294 44.64 35.17 2.16
CA THR A 294 45.88 35.72 1.60
C THR A 294 45.72 36.15 0.14
N THR A 295 46.58 37.06 -0.32
CA THR A 295 46.65 37.49 -1.73
C THR A 295 46.95 36.33 -2.67
N GLU A 296 47.81 35.39 -2.25
CA GLU A 296 48.15 34.17 -3.00
C GLU A 296 46.94 33.23 -3.15
N GLU A 297 46.15 33.01 -2.10
CA GLU A 297 44.93 32.21 -2.16
C GLU A 297 43.89 32.82 -3.11
N LEU A 298 43.73 34.14 -3.13
CA LEU A 298 42.81 34.82 -4.04
C LEU A 298 43.31 34.82 -5.49
N ALA A 299 44.63 34.94 -5.70
CA ALA A 299 45.25 34.89 -7.02
C ALA A 299 45.06 33.53 -7.70
N ALA A 300 44.99 32.44 -6.93
CA ALA A 300 44.68 31.11 -7.45
C ALA A 300 43.33 31.02 -8.18
N TYR A 301 42.40 31.95 -7.90
CA TYR A 301 41.08 32.01 -8.53
C TYR A 301 40.94 33.10 -9.61
N GLU A 302 42.01 33.84 -9.95
CA GLU A 302 41.96 34.88 -10.98
C GLU A 302 41.51 34.30 -12.35
N GLU A 303 42.01 33.10 -12.71
CA GLU A 303 41.60 32.42 -13.93
C GLU A 303 40.10 32.05 -13.92
N VAL A 304 39.57 31.64 -12.76
CA VAL A 304 38.15 31.29 -12.58
C VAL A 304 37.28 32.55 -12.75
N ILE A 305 37.63 33.64 -12.07
CA ILE A 305 36.94 34.93 -12.21
C ILE A 305 36.96 35.40 -13.66
N PHE A 306 38.12 35.31 -14.33
CA PHE A 306 38.27 35.70 -15.72
C PHE A 306 37.41 34.83 -16.66
N ARG A 307 37.45 33.50 -16.49
CA ARG A 307 36.66 32.53 -17.26
C ARG A 307 35.16 32.83 -17.17
N TRP A 308 34.67 33.14 -15.97
CA TRP A 308 33.25 33.40 -15.73
C TRP A 308 32.84 34.86 -15.78
N ARG A 309 33.73 35.79 -16.16
CA ARG A 309 33.48 37.24 -16.13
C ARG A 309 32.15 37.67 -16.77
N LYS A 310 31.73 37.02 -17.86
CA LYS A 310 30.44 37.32 -18.53
C LYS A 310 29.21 36.86 -17.75
N CYS A 311 29.36 35.87 -16.88
CA CYS A 311 28.33 35.25 -16.05
C CYS A 311 28.56 35.44 -14.54
N LEU A 312 29.50 36.31 -14.15
CA LEU A 312 29.84 36.57 -12.76
C LEU A 312 28.77 37.48 -12.13
N PRO A 313 28.14 37.10 -11.02
CA PRO A 313 27.23 37.98 -10.28
C PRO A 313 27.98 39.19 -9.73
N ALA A 314 27.38 40.38 -9.85
CA ALA A 314 28.01 41.64 -9.43
C ALA A 314 28.41 41.66 -7.95
N TYR A 315 27.62 41.02 -7.07
CA TYR A 315 27.95 40.96 -5.65
C TYR A 315 29.14 40.04 -5.36
N LEU A 316 29.35 38.97 -6.13
CA LEU A 316 30.52 38.09 -5.98
C LEU A 316 31.79 38.81 -6.46
N GLU A 317 31.69 39.57 -7.54
CA GLU A 317 32.78 40.44 -8.02
C GLU A 317 33.18 41.43 -6.91
N GLN A 318 32.21 42.12 -6.29
CA GLN A 318 32.46 43.04 -5.18
C GLN A 318 33.08 42.36 -3.95
N ILE A 319 32.60 41.17 -3.57
CA ILE A 319 33.16 40.41 -2.44
C ILE A 319 34.61 40.01 -2.74
N TYR A 320 34.90 39.55 -3.95
CA TYR A 320 36.25 39.16 -4.35
C TYR A 320 37.20 40.36 -4.40
N GLU A 321 36.79 41.48 -5.01
CA GLU A 321 37.59 42.72 -5.07
C GLU A 321 37.88 43.26 -3.67
N ARG A 322 36.86 43.30 -2.80
CA ARG A 322 37.04 43.74 -1.41
C ARG A 322 38.01 42.84 -0.64
N ALA A 323 37.86 41.52 -0.77
CA ALA A 323 38.77 40.57 -0.11
C ALA A 323 40.21 40.74 -0.62
N LEU A 324 40.38 41.02 -1.91
CA LEU A 324 41.69 41.27 -2.51
C LEU A 324 42.33 42.57 -1.98
N GLU A 325 41.56 43.65 -1.90
CA GLU A 325 42.02 44.92 -1.32
C GLU A 325 42.41 44.76 0.16
N GLU A 326 41.55 44.12 0.96
CA GLU A 326 41.81 43.86 2.38
C GLU A 326 43.09 43.03 2.55
N ALA A 327 43.26 41.93 1.80
CA ALA A 327 44.47 41.11 1.84
C ALA A 327 45.74 41.90 1.45
N GLN A 328 45.68 42.74 0.41
CA GLN A 328 46.79 43.60 0.00
C GLN A 328 47.15 44.65 1.07
N THR A 329 46.15 45.21 1.77
CA THR A 329 46.41 46.15 2.87
C THR A 329 47.07 45.48 4.07
N VAL A 330 46.68 44.24 4.39
CA VAL A 330 47.31 43.45 5.46
C VAL A 330 48.75 43.11 5.09
N GLU A 331 48.99 42.65 3.86
CA GLU A 331 50.34 42.30 3.41
C GLU A 331 51.27 43.51 3.36
N THR A 332 50.79 44.65 2.89
CA THR A 332 51.57 45.90 2.88
C THR A 332 51.87 46.40 4.30
N ARG A 333 50.90 46.34 5.22
CA ARG A 333 51.13 46.65 6.64
C ARG A 333 52.15 45.70 7.27
N TRP A 334 52.06 44.40 6.98
CA TRP A 334 53.03 43.42 7.46
C TRP A 334 54.44 43.66 6.90
N ARG A 335 54.56 43.97 5.60
CA ARG A 335 55.85 44.36 5.00
C ARG A 335 56.39 45.63 5.65
N GLN A 336 55.56 46.64 5.91
CA GLN A 336 55.96 47.87 6.61
C GLN A 336 56.40 47.61 8.05
N THR A 337 55.72 46.74 8.80
CA THR A 337 56.12 46.39 10.16
C THR A 337 57.40 45.57 10.18
N VAL A 338 57.57 44.60 9.27
CA VAL A 338 58.82 43.83 9.13
C VAL A 338 59.99 44.75 8.77
N VAL A 339 59.82 45.69 7.83
CA VAL A 339 60.84 46.68 7.49
C VAL A 339 61.15 47.58 8.69
N ALA A 340 60.13 48.09 9.40
CA ALA A 340 60.32 48.92 10.58
C ALA A 340 61.06 48.19 11.71
N ILE A 341 60.70 46.92 11.97
CA ILE A 341 61.40 46.05 12.94
C ILE A 341 62.85 45.81 12.49
N SER A 342 63.08 45.52 11.22
CA SER A 342 64.43 45.31 10.67
C SER A 342 65.30 46.56 10.85
N VAL A 343 64.75 47.75 10.55
CA VAL A 343 65.43 49.03 10.77
C VAL A 343 65.73 49.26 12.25
N LEU A 344 64.79 48.96 13.15
CA LEU A 344 64.97 49.11 14.60
C LEU A 344 66.04 48.14 15.13
N VAL A 345 66.07 46.90 14.66
CA VAL A 345 67.11 45.92 15.00
C VAL A 345 68.48 46.38 14.50
N CYS A 346 68.57 46.91 13.28
CA CYS A 346 69.81 47.51 12.76
C CYS A 346 70.29 48.69 13.61
N LEU A 347 69.38 49.59 14.02
CA LEU A 347 69.72 50.73 14.88
C LEU A 347 70.26 50.27 16.25
N VAL A 348 69.60 49.30 16.89
CA VAL A 348 70.06 48.73 18.16
C VAL A 348 71.44 48.09 18.02
N LEU A 349 71.68 47.32 16.96
CA LEU A 349 72.99 46.72 16.68
C LEU A 349 74.09 47.78 16.52
N VAL A 350 73.82 48.87 15.79
CA VAL A 350 74.76 49.99 15.63
C VAL A 350 75.11 50.61 16.99
N VAL A 351 74.11 50.85 17.85
CA VAL A 351 74.33 51.40 19.20
C VAL A 351 75.18 50.46 20.05
N VAL A 352 74.92 49.15 19.99
CA VAL A 352 75.72 48.14 20.71
C VAL A 352 77.16 48.12 20.23
N VAL A 353 77.40 48.13 18.91
CA VAL A 353 78.76 48.17 18.34
C VAL A 353 79.49 49.44 18.78
N LEU A 354 78.84 50.59 18.72
CA LEU A 354 79.43 51.85 19.19
C LEU A 354 79.76 51.79 20.69
N TYR A 355 78.88 51.23 21.52
CA TYR A 355 79.14 51.04 22.94
C TYR A 355 80.38 50.18 23.20
N PHE A 356 80.53 49.05 22.48
CA PHE A 356 81.71 48.19 22.60
C PHE A 356 83.00 48.82 22.06
N LEU A 357 82.92 49.71 21.07
CA LEU A 357 84.10 50.44 20.56
C LEU A 357 84.56 51.55 21.50
N THR A 358 83.66 52.12 22.31
CA THR A 358 83.98 53.20 23.25
C THR A 358 84.46 52.73 24.62
N ARG A 359 84.43 51.42 24.87
CA ARG A 359 84.78 50.79 26.15
C ARG A 359 86.10 50.06 26.02
#